data_AF-A0A212D486-F1
#
_entry.id   AF-A0A212D486-F1
#
_cell.length_a   1.000
_cell.length_b   1.000
_cell.length_c   1.000
_cell.angle_alpha   90.00
_cell.angle_beta   90.00
_cell.angle_gamma   90.00
#
_symmetry.space_group_name_H-M   'P 1'
#
loop_
_entity.id
_entity.type
_entity.pdbx_description
1 polymer ?
#
loop_
_entity_poly.entity_id
_entity_poly.type
_entity_poly.pdbx_seq_one_letter_code
_entity_poly.pdbx_strand_id
1 'polypeptide(L)'
;MYNATTRQVEAELLPCLRRFGLRFYAYNPLAGGLLTGRYKYEDKDGKQPEGRFFGNSWAEVYRNRDAVILGTSSLEQLEENLPAVEEGPLEPAVVGAFDQAWRLVAHDCPNYFHYA
;
A
#
# COMPACT_ATOMS: atom_id res chain seq x y z
N MET A 1 4.92 1.56 -6.32
CA MET A 1 4.13 1.32 -5.08
C MET A 1 4.46 2.40 -4.06
N TYR A 2 3.48 2.90 -3.28
CA TYR A 2 3.75 3.81 -2.16
C TYR A 2 2.66 3.71 -1.07
N ASN A 3 3.09 3.39 0.15
CA ASN A 3 2.25 3.33 1.35
C ASN A 3 3.10 3.42 2.63
N ALA A 4 2.46 3.36 3.80
CA ALA A 4 3.12 3.52 5.10
C ALA A 4 4.28 2.53 5.36
N THR A 5 4.31 1.38 4.67
CA THR A 5 5.34 0.33 4.79
C THR A 5 6.13 0.08 3.50
N THR A 6 5.92 0.88 2.45
CA THR A 6 6.61 0.74 1.16
C THR A 6 6.96 2.12 0.65
N ARG A 7 8.19 2.58 0.95
CA ARG A 7 8.61 3.97 0.75
C ARG A 7 9.89 4.14 -0.08
N GLN A 8 10.35 3.11 -0.78
CA GLN A 8 11.59 3.17 -1.59
C GLN A 8 11.61 4.34 -2.60
N VAL A 9 10.45 4.74 -3.12
CA VAL A 9 10.30 5.89 -4.05
C VAL A 9 10.74 7.23 -3.46
N GLU A 10 10.80 7.37 -2.14
CA GLU A 10 11.13 8.64 -1.48
C GLU A 10 12.57 9.08 -1.72
N ALA A 11 13.50 8.13 -1.85
CA ALA A 11 14.92 8.40 -1.93
C ALA A 11 15.32 9.09 -3.25
N GLU A 12 14.77 8.62 -4.38
CA GLU A 12 15.23 9.05 -5.71
C GLU A 12 14.08 9.49 -6.63
N LEU A 13 13.00 8.70 -6.70
CA LEU A 13 11.90 8.96 -7.61
C LEU A 13 11.16 10.26 -7.27
N LEU A 14 10.74 10.46 -6.02
CA LEU A 14 10.00 11.67 -5.65
C LEU A 14 10.81 12.96 -5.86
N PRO A 15 12.11 13.04 -5.50
CA PRO A 15 12.97 14.16 -5.88
C PRO A 15 13.01 14.39 -7.40
N CYS A 16 13.15 13.33 -8.19
CA CYS A 16 13.17 13.40 -9.66
C CYS A 16 11.85 13.97 -10.22
N LEU A 17 10.71 13.43 -9.79
CA LEU A 17 9.39 13.88 -10.26
C LEU A 17 9.15 15.36 -9.93
N ARG A 18 9.50 15.80 -8.71
CA ARG A 18 9.44 17.21 -8.32
C ARG A 18 10.31 18.09 -9.21
N ARG A 19 11.53 17.65 -9.54
CA ARG A 19 12.47 18.39 -10.39
C ARG A 19 11.96 18.61 -11.81
N PHE A 20 11.15 17.68 -12.33
CA PHE A 20 10.58 17.72 -13.68
C PHE A 20 9.12 18.15 -13.74
N GLY A 21 8.52 18.56 -12.61
CA GLY A 21 7.12 19.02 -12.57
C GLY A 21 6.09 17.91 -12.82
N LEU A 22 6.46 16.66 -12.55
CA LEU A 22 5.59 15.49 -12.72
C LEU A 22 4.80 15.22 -11.43
N ARG A 23 3.50 14.89 -11.58
CA ARG A 23 2.65 14.49 -10.44
C ARG A 23 2.85 13.00 -10.15
N PHE A 24 2.92 12.65 -8.87
CA PHE A 24 3.05 11.26 -8.42
C PHE A 24 1.72 10.73 -7.91
N TYR A 25 1.25 9.62 -8.47
CA TYR A 25 0.05 8.93 -7.99
C TYR A 25 0.46 7.64 -7.26
N ALA A 26 0.39 7.66 -5.93
CA ALA A 26 0.67 6.54 -5.03
C ALA A 26 -0.29 5.33 -5.18
N TYR A 27 0.24 4.21 -5.66
CA TYR A 27 -0.47 2.92 -5.69
C TYR A 27 -0.32 2.11 -4.41
N ASN A 28 -1.34 1.29 -4.10
CA ASN A 28 -1.42 0.40 -2.93
C ASN A 28 -1.38 1.11 -1.58
N PRO A 29 -2.23 2.12 -1.33
CA PRO A 29 -2.21 2.89 -0.08
C PRO A 29 -2.44 2.02 1.17
N LEU A 30 -3.20 0.92 1.03
CA LEU A 30 -3.45 -0.05 2.10
C LEU A 30 -2.61 -1.34 1.99
N ALA A 31 -1.55 -1.34 1.17
CA ALA A 31 -0.72 -2.51 0.86
C ALA A 31 -1.58 -3.74 0.47
N GLY A 32 -2.56 -3.52 -0.41
CA GLY A 32 -3.51 -4.58 -0.78
C GLY A 32 -4.48 -4.98 0.34
N GLY A 33 -4.77 -4.09 1.29
CA GLY A 33 -5.62 -4.42 2.44
C GLY A 33 -4.86 -5.04 3.60
N LEU A 34 -3.56 -5.32 3.48
CA LEU A 34 -2.72 -5.74 4.61
C LEU A 34 -2.78 -4.72 5.77
N LEU A 35 -2.77 -3.42 5.44
CA LEU A 35 -2.85 -2.34 6.43
C LEU A 35 -4.25 -2.15 7.05
N THR A 36 -5.23 -2.97 6.70
CA THR A 36 -6.55 -2.97 7.38
C THR A 36 -6.54 -3.75 8.69
N GLY A 37 -5.45 -4.46 9.00
CA GLY A 37 -5.33 -5.27 10.22
C GLY A 37 -6.13 -6.58 10.21
N ARG A 38 -6.76 -6.93 9.08
CA ARG A 38 -7.61 -8.14 8.94
C ARG A 38 -6.80 -9.45 8.81
N TYR A 39 -5.50 -9.36 8.54
CA TYR A 39 -4.64 -10.51 8.28
C TYR A 39 -3.58 -10.64 9.37
N LYS A 40 -3.27 -11.88 9.75
CA LYS A 40 -2.15 -12.25 10.61
C LYS A 40 -1.14 -13.08 9.84
N TYR A 41 0.10 -13.12 10.33
CA TYR A 41 1.16 -13.87 9.66
C TYR A 41 0.85 -15.38 9.61
N GLU A 42 0.24 -15.90 10.67
CA GLU A 42 -0.16 -17.30 10.81
C GLU A 42 -1.24 -17.72 9.81
N ASP A 43 -2.02 -16.78 9.28
CA ASP A 43 -3.07 -17.08 8.31
C ASP A 43 -2.47 -17.64 7.01
N LYS A 44 -1.19 -17.38 6.71
CA LYS A 44 -0.51 -17.82 5.48
C LYS A 44 -0.59 -19.34 5.24
N ASP A 45 -0.66 -20.12 6.32
CA ASP A 45 -0.67 -21.59 6.29
C ASP A 45 -2.10 -22.17 6.40
N GLY A 46 -3.12 -21.31 6.56
CA GLY A 46 -4.52 -21.69 6.71
C GLY A 46 -5.34 -21.68 5.41
N LYS A 47 -6.58 -22.20 5.47
CA LYS A 47 -7.58 -21.97 4.42
C LYS A 47 -7.99 -20.51 4.45
N GLN A 48 -7.37 -19.72 3.59
CA GLN A 48 -7.71 -18.32 3.38
C GLN A 48 -9.12 -18.22 2.80
N PRO A 49 -9.96 -17.28 3.26
CA PRO A 49 -11.20 -16.97 2.56
C PRO A 49 -10.87 -16.50 1.13
N GLU A 50 -11.66 -16.93 0.13
CA GLU A 50 -11.48 -16.49 -1.25
C GLU A 50 -11.50 -14.96 -1.31
N GLY A 51 -10.47 -14.36 -1.91
CA GLY A 51 -10.30 -12.91 -1.93
C GLY A 51 -9.27 -12.43 -2.93
N ARG A 52 -9.00 -11.12 -2.94
CA ARG A 52 -8.08 -10.49 -3.91
C ARG A 52 -6.63 -11.05 -3.85
N PHE A 53 -6.22 -11.62 -2.72
CA PHE A 53 -4.85 -12.10 -2.47
C PHE A 53 -4.73 -13.62 -2.37
N PHE A 54 -5.84 -14.35 -2.33
CA PHE A 54 -5.85 -15.79 -2.06
C PHE A 54 -6.87 -16.49 -2.96
N GLY A 55 -6.45 -17.58 -3.61
CA GLY A 55 -7.32 -18.45 -4.41
C GLY A 55 -7.44 -18.15 -5.91
N ASN A 56 -6.67 -17.19 -6.47
CA ASN A 56 -6.66 -16.95 -7.92
C ASN A 56 -5.27 -16.60 -8.47
N SER A 57 -5.05 -16.85 -9.76
CA SER A 57 -3.80 -16.60 -10.50
C SER A 57 -3.45 -15.10 -10.65
N TRP A 58 -4.32 -14.20 -10.17
CA TRP A 58 -4.16 -12.76 -10.26
C TRP A 58 -3.55 -12.13 -9.00
N ALA A 59 -3.46 -12.86 -7.88
CA ALA A 59 -2.88 -12.37 -6.62
C ALA A 59 -1.44 -11.84 -6.79
N GLU A 60 -0.68 -12.41 -7.72
CA GLU A 60 0.67 -11.98 -8.06
C GLU A 60 0.68 -10.71 -8.93
N VAL A 61 -0.27 -10.61 -9.87
CA VAL A 61 -0.46 -9.43 -10.73
C VAL A 61 -0.99 -8.22 -9.94
N TYR A 62 -1.85 -8.43 -8.94
CA TYR A 62 -2.36 -7.39 -8.05
C TYR A 62 -1.33 -6.88 -7.04
N ARG A 63 -0.17 -7.52 -6.90
CA ARG A 63 0.97 -6.90 -6.20
C ARG A 63 1.70 -5.87 -7.08
N ASN A 64 1.44 -5.87 -8.40
CA ASN A 64 2.27 -5.22 -9.42
C ASN A 64 1.53 -4.22 -10.34
N ARG A 65 0.39 -3.62 -9.95
CA ARG A 65 -0.33 -2.63 -10.80
C ARG A 65 -0.16 -1.16 -10.35
N ASP A 66 -0.67 -0.19 -11.10
CA ASP A 66 -0.36 1.25 -10.98
C ASP A 66 -1.54 2.16 -10.54
N ALA A 67 -1.17 3.37 -10.04
CA ALA A 67 -1.95 4.57 -9.62
C ALA A 67 -2.62 4.62 -8.21
N VAL A 68 -2.83 5.83 -7.65
CA VAL A 68 -3.77 6.05 -6.50
C VAL A 68 -5.16 5.80 -7.03
N ILE A 69 -5.57 4.55 -6.95
CA ILE A 69 -6.95 4.13 -7.14
C ILE A 69 -7.31 3.54 -5.79
N LEU A 70 -8.33 4.08 -5.13
CA LEU A 70 -8.97 3.41 -4.00
C LEU A 70 -9.50 2.07 -4.53
N GLY A 71 -8.67 1.04 -4.41
CA GLY A 71 -8.98 -0.29 -4.91
C GLY A 71 -9.93 -0.95 -3.92
N THR A 72 -11.22 -0.68 -4.03
CA THR A 72 -12.23 -1.38 -3.23
C THR A 72 -12.78 -2.56 -4.01
N SER A 73 -13.20 -3.62 -3.31
CA SER A 73 -13.86 -4.78 -3.92
C SER A 73 -15.37 -4.76 -3.70
N SER A 74 -15.88 -3.76 -2.98
CA SER A 74 -17.31 -3.52 -2.77
C SER A 74 -17.60 -2.01 -2.69
N LEU A 75 -18.87 -1.65 -2.92
CA LEU A 75 -19.36 -0.29 -2.74
C LEU A 75 -19.25 0.16 -1.27
N GLU A 76 -19.55 -0.73 -0.34
CA GLU A 76 -19.43 -0.48 1.11
C GLU A 76 -18.01 -0.04 1.50
N GLN A 77 -16.97 -0.74 1.01
CA GLN A 77 -15.58 -0.33 1.24
C GLN A 77 -15.25 1.03 0.61
N LEU A 78 -15.93 1.41 -0.49
CA LEU A 78 -15.72 2.72 -1.10
C LEU A 78 -16.33 3.81 -0.23
N GLU A 79 -17.55 3.59 0.25
CA GLU A 79 -18.27 4.50 1.14
C GLU A 79 -17.53 4.67 2.48
N GLU A 80 -16.88 3.63 3.01
CA GLU A 80 -16.03 3.72 4.21
C GLU A 80 -14.70 4.45 3.97
N ASN A 81 -14.08 4.28 2.80
CA ASN A 81 -12.75 4.84 2.52
C ASN A 81 -12.78 6.32 2.09
N LEU A 82 -13.87 6.77 1.47
CA LEU A 82 -13.98 8.14 0.97
C LEU A 82 -13.87 9.21 2.08
N PRO A 83 -14.54 9.08 3.23
CA PRO A 83 -14.42 10.04 4.34
C PRO A 83 -12.99 10.17 4.85
N ALA A 84 -12.20 9.09 4.84
CA ALA A 84 -10.81 9.10 5.32
C ALA A 84 -9.90 10.05 4.53
N VAL A 85 -10.29 10.47 3.32
CA VAL A 85 -9.57 11.47 2.53
C VAL A 85 -9.76 12.89 3.09
N GLU A 86 -10.86 13.14 3.79
CA GLU A 86 -11.22 14.44 4.37
C GLU A 86 -10.85 14.55 5.86
N GLU A 87 -10.44 13.43 6.49
CA GLU A 87 -10.01 13.40 7.88
C GLU A 87 -8.72 14.19 8.11
N GLY A 88 -8.58 14.68 9.35
CA GLY A 88 -7.41 15.44 9.78
C GLY A 88 -6.13 14.60 9.85
N PRO A 89 -4.98 15.25 10.13
CA PRO A 89 -3.73 14.54 10.29
C PRO A 89 -3.78 13.54 11.45
N LEU A 90 -3.13 12.38 11.27
CA LEU A 90 -2.95 11.39 12.33
C LEU A 90 -2.15 11.95 13.50
N GLU A 91 -2.40 11.42 14.70
CA GLU A 91 -1.62 11.76 15.89
C GLU A 91 -0.12 11.45 15.70
N PRO A 92 0.80 12.27 16.23
CA PRO A 92 2.24 12.06 16.06
C PRO A 92 2.74 10.69 16.51
N ALA A 93 2.12 10.11 17.55
CA ALA A 93 2.47 8.77 18.04
C ALA A 93 2.16 7.69 16.99
N VAL A 94 1.02 7.81 16.29
CA VAL A 94 0.62 6.89 15.22
C VAL A 94 1.56 7.01 14.02
N VAL A 95 1.91 8.25 13.64
CA VAL A 95 2.91 8.50 12.59
C VAL A 95 4.25 7.86 12.96
N GLY A 96 4.71 8.07 14.21
CA GLY A 96 5.93 7.47 14.71
C GLY A 96 5.92 5.94 14.70
N ALA A 97 4.78 5.31 14.95
CA ALA A 97 4.62 3.85 14.85
C ALA A 97 4.79 3.36 13.40
N PHE A 98 4.20 4.06 12.43
CA PHE A 98 4.38 3.72 11.01
C PHE A 98 5.81 3.93 10.53
N ASP A 99 6.52 4.94 11.04
CA ASP A 99 7.93 5.16 10.72
C ASP A 99 8.81 4.02 11.28
N GLN A 100 8.52 3.53 12.48
CA GLN A 100 9.19 2.35 13.03
C GLN A 100 8.90 1.11 12.19
N ALA A 101 7.64 0.89 11.82
CA ALA A 101 7.25 -0.22 10.95
C ALA A 101 8.00 -0.19 9.62
N TRP A 102 8.11 0.98 8.97
CA TRP A 102 8.90 1.14 7.76
C TRP A 102 10.37 0.74 7.96
N ARG A 103 11.02 1.20 9.04
CA ARG A 103 12.43 0.85 9.32
C ARG A 103 12.65 -0.66 9.46
N LEU A 104 11.67 -1.39 10.00
CA LEU A 104 11.75 -2.85 10.12
C LEU A 104 11.73 -3.55 8.76
N VAL A 105 10.94 -3.06 7.80
CA VAL A 105 10.73 -3.72 6.50
C VAL A 105 11.51 -3.11 5.34
N ALA A 106 12.19 -1.97 5.56
CA ALA A 106 12.85 -1.22 4.49
C ALA A 106 13.90 -2.03 3.71
N HIS A 107 14.61 -2.95 4.38
CA HIS A 107 15.65 -3.78 3.76
C HIS A 107 15.10 -4.78 2.73
N ASP A 108 13.86 -5.24 2.91
CA ASP A 108 13.15 -6.17 2.04
C ASP A 108 12.03 -5.48 1.24
N CYS A 109 12.10 -4.15 1.13
CA CYS A 109 11.09 -3.38 0.39
C CYS A 109 11.10 -3.80 -1.09
N PRO A 110 9.92 -4.13 -1.67
CA PRO A 110 9.84 -4.45 -3.10
C PRO A 110 10.26 -3.25 -3.94
N ASN A 111 10.90 -3.53 -5.07
CA ASN A 111 11.32 -2.49 -6.00
C ASN A 111 10.11 -1.74 -6.59
N TYR A 112 10.23 -0.42 -6.72
CA TYR A 112 9.18 0.40 -7.35
C TYR A 112 9.22 0.38 -8.88
N PHE A 113 10.23 -0.25 -9.48
CA PHE A 113 10.44 -0.34 -10.93
C PHE A 113 10.67 -1.79 -11.36
N HIS A 114 10.35 -2.08 -12.62
CA HIS A 114 10.59 -3.36 -13.26
C HIS A 114 11.35 -3.13 -14.57
N TYR A 115 12.21 -4.08 -14.93
CA TYR A 115 12.83 -4.10 -16.27
C TYR A 115 11.83 -4.68 -17.26
N ALA A 116 11.78 -4.08 -18.46
CA ALA A 116 11.00 -4.59 -19.59
C ALA A 116 11.70 -5.76 -20.27
#